data_AF-V7D5R3-F1
#
_entry.id   AF-V7D5R3-F1
#
_cell.length_a   1.000
_cell.length_b   1.000
_cell.length_c   1.000
_cell.angle_alpha   90.00
_cell.angle_beta   90.00
_cell.angle_gamma   90.00
#
_symmetry.space_group_name_H-M   'P 1'
#
loop_
_entity.id
_entity.type
_entity.pdbx_description
1 polymer ?
#
loop_
_entity_poly.entity_id
_entity_poly.type
_entity_poly.pdbx_seq_one_letter_code
_entity_poly.pdbx_strand_id
1 'polypeptide(L)'
;MKGSTELKKEIEFEEKLRDLLNKYGFSLRDIINILDPQAGRRSAPVVAEKSPRRARQVKQYKNPHNGEIIETKGGNHKLLKEWKAQYGGDEVEGWVAK
;
A
#
# COMPACT_ATOMS: atom_id res chain seq x y z
N MET A 1 -14.59 -38.58 10.29
CA MET A 1 -13.98 -38.58 8.93
C MET A 1 -15.02 -38.20 7.86
N LYS A 2 -15.55 -36.96 7.87
CA LYS A 2 -16.51 -36.47 6.85
C LYS A 2 -15.87 -35.61 5.75
N GLY A 3 -14.65 -35.10 5.98
CA GLY A 3 -13.96 -34.24 5.01
C GLY A 3 -13.45 -34.96 3.76
N SER A 4 -13.13 -36.25 3.85
CA SER A 4 -12.53 -36.99 2.73
C SER A 4 -13.53 -37.38 1.64
N THR A 5 -14.81 -37.53 1.97
CA THR A 5 -15.85 -37.92 0.99
C THR A 5 -16.34 -36.72 0.20
N GLU A 6 -16.49 -35.56 0.84
CA GLU A 6 -16.86 -34.31 0.16
C GLU A 6 -15.74 -33.88 -0.80
N LEU A 7 -14.49 -33.90 -0.31
CA LEU A 7 -13.32 -33.55 -1.11
C LEU A 7 -13.17 -34.45 -2.35
N LYS A 8 -13.45 -35.76 -2.21
CA LYS A 8 -13.43 -36.68 -3.36
C LYS A 8 -14.48 -36.32 -4.41
N LYS A 9 -15.68 -35.91 -3.99
CA LYS A 9 -16.74 -35.47 -4.92
C LYS A 9 -16.36 -34.17 -5.63
N GLU A 10 -15.75 -33.23 -4.92
CA GLU A 10 -15.28 -31.97 -5.51
C GLU A 10 -14.19 -32.21 -6.56
N ILE A 11 -13.22 -33.08 -6.26
CA ILE A 11 -12.16 -33.46 -7.21
C ILE A 11 -12.76 -34.14 -8.44
N GLU A 12 -13.65 -35.13 -8.25
CA GLU A 12 -14.31 -35.84 -9.36
C GLU A 12 -15.13 -34.88 -10.24
N PHE A 13 -15.81 -33.92 -9.63
CA PHE A 13 -16.54 -32.89 -10.36
C PHE A 13 -15.61 -32.00 -11.18
N GLU A 14 -14.50 -31.53 -10.59
CA GLU A 14 -13.53 -30.68 -11.27
C GLU A 14 -12.89 -31.40 -12.46
N GLU A 15 -12.49 -32.67 -12.30
CA GLU A 15 -11.92 -33.48 -13.37
C GLU A 15 -12.88 -33.62 -14.55
N LYS A 16 -14.13 -34.01 -14.28
CA LYS A 16 -15.16 -34.14 -15.33
C LYS A 16 -15.45 -32.81 -16.02
N LEU A 17 -15.43 -31.70 -15.28
CA LEU A 17 -15.63 -30.37 -15.85
C LEU A 17 -14.47 -30.01 -16.79
N ARG A 18 -13.22 -30.26 -16.39
CA ARG A 18 -12.04 -30.02 -17.22
C ARG A 18 -12.05 -30.85 -18.50
N ASP A 19 -12.42 -32.12 -18.41
CA ASP A 19 -12.54 -32.98 -19.59
C ASP A 19 -13.63 -32.50 -20.55
N LEU A 20 -14.78 -32.07 -20.03
CA LEU A 20 -15.87 -31.51 -20.82
C LEU A 20 -15.43 -30.23 -21.55
N LEU A 21 -14.77 -29.32 -20.83
CA LEU A 21 -14.21 -28.09 -21.38
C LEU A 21 -13.24 -28.37 -22.53
N ASN A 22 -12.29 -29.29 -22.32
CA ASN A 22 -11.32 -29.67 -23.34
C ASN A 22 -11.98 -30.28 -24.58
N LYS A 23 -12.99 -31.15 -24.39
CA LYS A 23 -13.71 -31.80 -25.49
C LYS A 23 -14.38 -30.81 -26.45
N TYR A 24 -14.89 -29.71 -25.92
CA TYR A 24 -15.61 -28.70 -26.71
C TYR A 24 -14.80 -27.42 -26.96
N GLY A 25 -13.54 -27.36 -26.52
CA GLY A 25 -12.67 -26.20 -26.70
C GLY A 25 -13.09 -24.96 -25.90
N PHE A 26 -13.80 -25.14 -24.79
CA PHE A 26 -14.19 -24.05 -23.90
C PHE A 26 -13.15 -23.86 -22.79
N SER A 27 -13.04 -22.64 -22.30
CA SER A 27 -12.27 -22.30 -21.10
C SER A 27 -13.17 -22.05 -19.89
N LEU A 28 -12.59 -22.07 -18.68
CA LEU A 28 -13.31 -21.65 -17.46
C LEU A 28 -13.83 -20.20 -17.56
N ARG A 29 -13.14 -19.34 -18.30
CA ARG A 29 -13.60 -17.97 -18.56
C ARG A 29 -14.87 -17.96 -19.39
N ASP A 30 -15.01 -18.87 -20.36
CA ASP A 30 -16.22 -18.96 -21.18
C ASP A 30 -17.41 -19.43 -20.34
N ILE A 31 -17.20 -20.38 -19.41
CA ILE A 31 -18.24 -20.74 -18.43
C ILE A 31 -18.65 -19.55 -17.59
N ILE A 32 -17.69 -18.78 -17.05
CA ILE A 32 -17.98 -17.58 -16.26
C ILE A 32 -18.78 -16.58 -17.10
N ASN A 33 -18.42 -16.38 -18.37
CA ASN A 33 -19.14 -15.48 -19.26
C ASN A 33 -20.57 -15.96 -19.59
N ILE A 34 -20.83 -17.26 -19.57
CA ILE A 34 -22.18 -17.83 -19.77
C ILE A 34 -23.03 -17.67 -18.51
N LEU A 35 -22.47 -17.94 -17.33
CA LEU A 35 -23.20 -17.94 -16.05
C LEU A 35 -23.34 -16.55 -15.43
N ASP A 36 -22.28 -15.75 -15.51
CA ASP A 36 -22.24 -14.36 -15.06
C ASP A 36 -21.54 -13.47 -16.11
N PRO A 37 -22.26 -13.08 -17.17
CA PRO A 37 -21.74 -12.18 -18.20
C PRO A 37 -21.31 -10.81 -17.65
N GLN A 38 -21.73 -10.44 -16.43
CA GLN A 38 -21.36 -9.21 -15.75
C GLN A 38 -20.14 -9.38 -14.83
N ALA A 39 -19.71 -10.60 -14.50
CA ALA A 39 -18.53 -10.85 -13.66
C ALA A 39 -17.26 -10.21 -14.24
N GLY A 40 -17.11 -10.23 -15.57
CA GLY A 40 -16.02 -9.59 -16.29
C GLY A 40 -16.11 -8.06 -16.34
N ARG A 41 -17.28 -7.48 -16.00
CA ARG A 41 -17.53 -6.04 -15.93
C ARG A 41 -17.33 -5.45 -14.55
N ARG A 42 -16.58 -6.12 -13.65
CA ARG A 42 -16.02 -5.43 -12.49
C ARG A 42 -14.98 -4.44 -12.99
N SER A 43 -15.45 -3.25 -13.36
CA SER A 43 -14.64 -2.05 -13.44
C SER A 43 -13.80 -2.00 -12.18
N ALA A 44 -12.49 -1.79 -12.34
CA ALA A 44 -11.60 -1.56 -11.21
C ALA A 44 -12.27 -0.57 -10.26
N PRO A 45 -12.25 -0.81 -8.94
CA PRO A 45 -12.83 0.14 -8.00
C PRO A 45 -12.25 1.50 -8.32
N VAL A 46 -13.11 2.49 -8.53
CA VAL A 46 -12.70 3.88 -8.76
C VAL A 46 -11.81 4.22 -7.57
N VAL A 47 -10.50 4.29 -7.82
CA VAL A 47 -9.54 4.64 -6.78
C VAL A 47 -9.90 6.06 -6.41
N ALA A 48 -10.54 6.24 -5.25
CA ALA A 48 -10.81 7.56 -4.73
C ALA A 48 -9.49 8.33 -4.75
N GLU A 49 -9.45 9.44 -5.50
CA GLU A 49 -8.28 10.30 -5.57
C GLU A 49 -7.92 10.71 -4.15
N LYS A 50 -6.80 10.17 -3.64
CA LYS A 50 -6.31 10.53 -2.31
C LYS A 50 -6.02 12.03 -2.33
N SER A 51 -6.70 12.79 -1.48
CA SER A 51 -6.46 14.22 -1.31
C SER A 51 -4.95 14.52 -1.24
N PRO A 52 -4.46 15.55 -1.94
CA PRO A 52 -3.04 15.87 -1.96
C PRO A 52 -2.54 16.12 -0.53
N ARG A 53 -1.48 15.41 -0.14
CA ARG A 53 -0.83 15.59 1.18
C ARG A 53 -0.34 17.04 1.30
N ARG A 54 -0.64 17.68 2.43
CA ARG A 54 -0.16 19.03 2.76
C ARG A 54 1.36 19.13 2.56
N ALA A 55 1.80 20.14 1.82
CA ALA A 55 3.22 20.40 1.60
C ALA A 55 3.93 20.66 2.94
N ARG A 56 5.13 20.09 3.10
CA ARG A 56 5.94 20.29 4.31
C ARG A 56 6.43 21.74 4.37
N GLN A 57 6.20 22.40 5.50
CA GLN A 57 6.71 23.75 5.76
C GLN A 57 8.21 23.69 6.02
N VAL A 58 8.94 24.69 5.54
CA VAL A 58 10.35 24.89 5.88
C VAL A 58 10.38 25.42 7.31
N LYS A 59 11.17 24.78 8.18
CA LYS A 59 11.51 25.29 9.51
C LYS A 59 12.93 25.83 9.47
N GLN A 60 13.16 27.02 10.02
CA GLN A 60 14.49 27.55 10.25
C GLN A 60 14.89 27.31 11.70
N TYR A 61 16.05 26.72 11.94
CA TYR A 61 16.61 26.49 13.28
C TYR A 61 17.84 27.37 13.46
N LYS A 62 17.96 28.05 14.60
CA LYS A 62 19.14 28.84 14.96
C LYS A 62 19.77 28.28 16.23
N ASN A 63 21.00 27.79 16.12
CA ASN A 63 21.74 27.27 17.27
C ASN A 63 22.30 28.44 18.12
N PRO A 64 21.92 28.58 19.40
CA PRO A 64 22.40 29.66 20.26
C PRO A 64 23.87 29.52 20.68
N HIS A 65 24.47 28.32 20.55
CA HIS A 65 25.83 28.04 21.01
C HIS A 65 26.90 28.45 20.02
N ASN A 66 26.62 28.34 18.72
CA ASN A 66 27.59 28.64 17.66
C ASN A 66 27.05 29.65 16.62
N GLY A 67 25.79 30.05 16.72
CA GLY A 67 25.16 31.00 15.81
C GLY A 67 24.79 30.44 14.44
N GLU A 68 24.99 29.14 14.19
CA GLU A 68 24.65 28.51 12.92
C GLU A 68 23.13 28.47 12.70
N ILE A 69 22.70 28.68 11.45
CA ILE A 69 21.30 28.67 11.04
C ILE A 69 21.11 27.64 9.94
N ILE A 70 20.08 26.80 10.07
CA ILE A 70 19.70 25.82 9.04
C ILE A 70 18.23 25.91 8.70
N GLU A 71 17.90 25.62 7.45
CA GLU A 71 16.52 25.56 6.97
C GLU A 71 16.22 24.15 6.48
N THR A 72 15.16 23.53 7.01
CA THR A 72 14.78 22.18 6.60
C THR A 72 13.27 21.97 6.61
N LYS A 73 12.78 21.22 5.62
CA LYS A 73 11.37 20.81 5.52
C LYS A 73 11.05 19.58 6.38
N GLY A 74 11.98 19.14 7.24
CA GLY A 74 11.81 18.00 8.15
C GLY A 74 13.10 17.56 8.86
N GLY A 75 13.05 16.44 9.58
CA GLY A 75 14.18 15.97 10.39
C GLY A 75 15.39 15.38 9.60
N ASN A 76 15.34 15.31 8.27
CA ASN A 76 16.42 14.72 7.47
C ASN A 76 17.49 15.75 7.06
N HIS A 77 18.08 16.45 8.03
CA HIS A 77 19.18 17.38 7.82
C HIS A 77 20.36 16.96 8.70
N LYS A 78 21.57 16.84 8.13
CA LYS A 78 22.75 16.31 8.83
C LYS A 78 23.04 17.10 10.12
N LEU A 79 23.15 18.42 9.98
CA LEU A 79 23.44 19.31 11.12
C LEU A 79 22.31 19.33 12.16
N LEU A 80 21.04 19.16 11.74
CA LEU A 80 19.92 19.09 12.68
C LEU A 80 19.99 17.81 13.52
N LYS A 81 20.39 16.69 12.91
CA LYS A 81 20.60 15.43 13.61
C LYS A 81 21.78 15.53 14.57
N GLU A 82 22.86 16.20 14.15
CA GLU A 82 24.04 16.45 14.99
C GLU A 82 23.67 17.30 16.22
N TRP A 83 22.92 18.38 16.04
CA TRP A 83 22.42 19.17 17.18
C TRP A 83 21.50 18.37 18.08
N LYS A 84 20.55 17.60 17.53
CA LYS A 84 19.65 16.76 18.34
C LYS A 84 20.41 15.68 19.12
N ALA A 85 21.53 15.18 18.59
CA ALA A 85 22.39 14.24 19.28
C ALA A 85 23.21 14.90 20.40
N GLN A 86 23.61 16.16 20.22
CA GLN A 86 24.43 16.90 21.20
C GLN A 86 23.60 17.54 22.32
N TYR A 87 22.47 18.17 21.99
CA TYR A 87 21.68 19.01 22.91
C TYR A 87 20.32 18.39 23.27
N GLY A 88 19.93 17.29 22.61
CA GLY A 88 18.63 16.65 22.79
C GLY A 88 17.57 17.15 21.80
N GLY A 89 16.55 16.32 21.59
CA GLY A 89 15.48 16.60 20.62
C GLY A 89 14.61 17.79 21.00
N ASP A 90 14.19 17.86 22.26
CA ASP A 90 13.26 18.88 22.77
C ASP A 90 13.90 20.28 22.79
N GLU A 91 15.15 20.38 23.23
CA GLU A 91 15.91 21.64 23.23
C GLU A 91 16.04 22.20 21.81
N VAL A 92 16.42 21.36 20.85
CA VAL A 92 16.61 21.77 19.45
C VAL A 92 15.28 22.12 18.77
N GLU A 93 14.16 21.47 19.12
CA GLU A 93 12.84 21.89 18.62
C GLU A 93 12.43 23.28 19.15
N GLY A 94 12.96 23.71 20.30
CA GLY A 94 12.78 25.07 20.83
C GLY A 94 13.53 26.16 20.03
N TRP A 95 14.49 25.78 19.18
CA TRP A 95 15.29 26.72 18.38
C TRP A 95 14.67 27.12 17.05
N VAL A 96 13.46 26.63 16.77
CA VAL A 96 12.74 26.96 15.54
C VAL A 96 12.36 28.44 15.55
N ALA A 97 12.94 29.21 14.63
CA ALA A 97 12.47 30.54 14.29
C ALA A 97 11.14 30.39 13.53
N LYS A 98 10.09 31.00 14.08
CA LYS A 98 8.72 30.90 13.59
C LYS A 98 8.53 31.61 12.25
#